data_AF-A0A9B0WHH3-F1
#
_entry.id   AF-A0A9B0WHH3-F1
#
_cell.length_a   1.000
_cell.length_b   1.000
_cell.length_c   1.000
_cell.angle_alpha   90.00
_cell.angle_beta   90.00
_cell.angle_gamma   90.00
#
_symmetry.space_group_name_H-M   'P 1'
#
loop_
_entity.id
_entity.type
_entity.pdbx_description
1 polymer ?
#
loop_
_entity_poly.entity_id
_entity_poly.type
_entity_poly.pdbx_seq_one_letter_code
_entity_poly.pdbx_strand_id
1 'polypeptide(L)'
;MTSLNCRTVVCVVCLEKPKYRCPACRVPYCSVTCFRKHKEQCNFETHPVKKKSCLSLSTNTTKAVENKDESAIADFLSSEEEEDRISMQSLKNLGDSALLRSLLLNPHLRQLMVSLDQGDDKAKLMRAYMQEPLFVEFADCCLRIVEPSQNED
;
A
#
# COMPACT_ATOMS: atom_id res chain seq x y z
N MET A 1 22.13 36.07 -11.58
CA MET A 1 22.28 35.03 -10.53
C MET A 1 21.64 33.76 -11.06
N THR A 2 22.39 32.68 -11.02
CA THR A 2 22.18 31.36 -11.62
C THR A 2 20.86 30.69 -11.20
N SER A 3 19.92 30.52 -12.15
CA SER A 3 18.87 29.50 -12.03
C SER A 3 19.38 28.18 -12.59
N LEU A 4 20.21 27.53 -11.77
CA LEU A 4 20.55 26.11 -11.91
C LEU A 4 19.24 25.32 -11.78
N ASN A 5 18.82 24.64 -12.85
CA ASN A 5 18.15 23.32 -12.78
C ASN A 5 17.86 22.78 -14.18
N CYS A 6 18.92 22.62 -15.00
CA CYS A 6 18.89 21.57 -16.01
C CYS A 6 19.04 20.25 -15.26
N ARG A 7 17.92 19.64 -14.84
CA ARG A 7 17.91 18.24 -14.38
C ARG A 7 18.35 17.39 -15.57
N THR A 8 19.63 17.05 -15.64
CA THR A 8 20.18 16.16 -16.67
C THR A 8 19.52 14.80 -16.50
N VAL A 9 18.53 14.52 -17.35
CA VAL A 9 17.85 13.24 -17.37
C VAL A 9 18.80 12.24 -18.02
N VAL A 10 19.27 11.26 -17.25
CA VAL A 10 20.22 10.22 -17.67
C VAL A 10 19.56 8.85 -17.63
N CYS A 11 20.06 7.89 -18.41
CA CYS A 11 19.62 6.50 -18.36
C CYS A 11 19.80 5.96 -16.94
N VAL A 12 18.74 5.38 -16.36
CA VAL A 12 18.79 4.82 -15.00
C VAL A 12 19.76 3.63 -14.86
N VAL A 13 20.15 3.01 -15.97
CA VAL A 13 21.01 1.81 -15.97
C VAL A 13 22.48 2.12 -16.26
N CYS A 14 22.76 2.99 -17.23
CA CYS A 14 24.14 3.25 -17.69
C CYS A 14 24.54 4.74 -17.64
N LEU A 15 23.65 5.62 -17.15
CA LEU A 15 23.86 7.06 -17.01
C LEU A 15 24.14 7.83 -18.33
N GLU A 16 24.02 7.18 -19.49
CA GLU A 16 24.10 7.83 -20.80
C GLU A 16 22.84 8.63 -21.15
N LYS A 17 22.86 9.35 -22.28
CA LYS A 17 21.70 10.10 -22.79
C LYS A 17 20.52 9.17 -23.06
N PRO A 18 19.37 9.35 -22.38
CA PRO A 18 18.22 8.49 -22.55
C PRO A 18 17.49 8.84 -23.84
N LYS A 19 16.95 7.81 -24.48
CA LYS A 19 16.17 7.92 -25.73
C LYS A 19 14.69 7.59 -25.50
N TYR A 20 14.39 6.84 -24.44
CA TYR A 20 13.07 6.29 -24.16
C TYR A 20 12.73 6.42 -22.66
N ARG A 21 11.46 6.19 -22.32
CA ARG A 21 10.96 6.16 -20.94
C ARG A 21 10.14 4.89 -20.69
N CYS A 22 10.22 4.35 -19.48
CA CYS A 22 9.45 3.18 -19.08
C CYS A 22 7.95 3.54 -18.96
N PRO A 23 7.01 2.76 -19.53
CA PRO A 23 5.58 3.06 -19.41
C PRO A 23 5.03 2.87 -17.98
N ALA A 24 5.65 2.00 -17.16
CA ALA A 24 5.19 1.70 -15.81
C ALA A 24 5.63 2.76 -14.79
N CYS A 25 6.93 3.02 -14.70
CA CYS A 25 7.51 3.92 -13.68
C CYS A 25 8.04 5.25 -14.24
N ARG A 26 7.87 5.50 -15.55
CA ARG A 26 8.30 6.72 -16.28
C ARG A 26 9.81 7.02 -16.23
N VAL A 27 10.64 6.11 -15.73
CA VAL A 27 12.09 6.33 -15.66
C VAL A 27 12.75 6.33 -17.04
N PRO A 28 13.76 7.18 -17.26
CA PRO A 28 14.50 7.30 -18.52
C PRO A 28 15.49 6.14 -18.76
N TYR A 29 15.58 5.66 -20.01
CA TYR A 29 16.58 4.67 -20.43
C TYR A 29 17.07 4.91 -21.87
N CYS A 30 18.25 4.39 -22.24
CA CYS A 30 18.85 4.62 -23.56
C CYS A 30 18.54 3.52 -24.60
N SER A 31 18.37 2.26 -24.17
CA SER A 31 18.26 1.10 -25.08
C SER A 31 17.41 -0.06 -24.51
N VAL A 32 17.03 -1.01 -25.36
CA VAL A 32 16.26 -2.21 -24.96
C VAL A 32 17.01 -3.06 -23.94
N THR A 33 18.34 -3.09 -23.98
CA THR A 33 19.16 -3.80 -22.99
C THR A 33 19.05 -3.14 -21.62
N CYS A 34 19.06 -1.81 -21.56
CA CYS A 34 18.79 -1.07 -20.32
C CYS A 34 17.34 -1.26 -19.85
N PHE A 35 16.37 -1.34 -20.76
CA PHE A 35 14.99 -1.61 -20.39
C PHE A 35 14.83 -2.98 -19.71
N ARG A 36 15.47 -4.05 -20.21
CA ARG A 36 15.38 -5.39 -19.59
C ARG A 36 15.99 -5.40 -18.18
N LYS A 37 17.18 -4.82 -18.01
CA LYS A 37 17.83 -4.68 -16.69
C LYS A 37 16.98 -3.86 -15.72
N HIS A 38 16.37 -2.77 -16.21
CA HIS A 38 15.45 -1.98 -15.40
C HIS A 38 14.17 -2.75 -15.06
N LYS A 39 13.60 -3.53 -16.00
CA LYS A 39 12.34 -4.27 -15.84
C LYS A 39 12.38 -5.23 -14.66
N GLU A 40 13.52 -5.86 -14.39
CA GLU A 40 13.73 -6.76 -13.25
C GLU A 40 13.60 -6.03 -11.90
N GLN A 41 13.98 -4.75 -11.85
CA GLN A 41 13.92 -3.90 -10.67
C GLN A 41 12.79 -2.85 -10.71
N CYS A 42 11.95 -2.90 -11.75
CA CYS A 42 10.87 -1.96 -11.93
C CYS A 42 9.73 -2.40 -11.03
N ASN A 43 9.40 -1.60 -10.01
CA ASN A 43 8.22 -1.85 -9.18
C ASN A 43 6.98 -1.71 -10.08
N PHE A 44 6.45 -2.84 -10.55
CA PHE A 44 5.22 -2.94 -11.31
C PHE A 44 3.97 -2.97 -10.41
N GLU A 45 4.13 -2.91 -9.10
CA GLU A 45 3.01 -2.87 -8.17
C GLU A 45 2.42 -1.46 -8.08
N THR A 46 1.62 -1.15 -9.09
CA THR A 46 0.30 -0.51 -8.98
C THR A 46 -0.16 -0.23 -10.40
N HIS A 47 -0.92 -1.18 -10.96
CA HIS A 47 -2.03 -1.03 -11.92
C HIS A 47 -2.16 -2.31 -12.78
N PRO A 48 -3.25 -3.10 -12.61
CA PRO A 48 -3.45 -4.32 -13.37
C PRO A 48 -3.96 -3.95 -14.77
N VAL A 49 -3.10 -3.98 -15.78
CA VAL A 49 -3.55 -3.90 -17.17
C VAL A 49 -3.59 -5.31 -17.76
N LYS A 50 -4.82 -5.82 -17.76
CA LYS A 50 -5.38 -6.86 -18.62
C LYS A 50 -4.48 -7.23 -19.80
N LYS A 51 -4.06 -8.50 -19.84
CA LYS A 51 -3.57 -9.17 -21.05
C LYS A 51 -4.61 -8.99 -22.16
N LYS A 52 -4.29 -8.25 -23.22
CA LYS A 52 -4.85 -8.48 -24.55
C LYS A 52 -3.74 -8.39 -25.59
N SER A 53 -3.72 -9.44 -26.39
CA SER A 53 -2.87 -9.75 -27.52
C SER A 53 -2.85 -8.63 -28.58
N CYS A 54 -1.67 -8.51 -29.17
CA CYS A 54 -1.23 -7.86 -30.41
C CYS A 54 -2.30 -7.65 -31.51
N LEU A 55 -2.35 -6.45 -32.10
CA LEU A 55 -2.00 -6.11 -33.51
C LEU A 55 -2.82 -4.92 -34.05
N SER A 56 -2.10 -3.93 -34.64
CA SER A 56 -2.52 -3.03 -35.75
C SER A 56 -3.62 -2.01 -35.48
N LEU A 57 -3.70 -0.80 -36.04
CA LEU A 57 -2.84 0.18 -36.71
C LEU A 57 -3.77 1.41 -36.83
N SER A 58 -3.18 2.60 -36.91
CA SER A 58 -3.75 3.79 -37.57
C SER A 58 -4.71 4.72 -36.82
N THR A 59 -4.21 5.94 -36.63
CA THR A 59 -4.80 7.24 -37.01
C THR A 59 -5.89 7.92 -36.16
N ASN A 60 -5.45 9.03 -35.53
CA ASN A 60 -5.97 10.40 -35.68
C ASN A 60 -7.14 10.89 -34.81
N THR A 61 -6.78 11.85 -33.95
CA THR A 61 -7.32 13.24 -33.93
C THR A 61 -8.68 13.53 -33.23
N THR A 62 -8.57 14.50 -32.32
CA THR A 62 -9.56 15.53 -31.85
C THR A 62 -10.66 15.24 -30.82
N LYS A 63 -10.54 16.02 -29.72
CA LYS A 63 -11.51 16.92 -29.07
C LYS A 63 -12.73 16.36 -28.31
N ALA A 64 -12.66 16.57 -26.98
CA ALA A 64 -13.54 17.38 -26.11
C ALA A 64 -15.06 17.14 -25.99
N VAL A 65 -15.51 17.28 -24.73
CA VAL A 65 -16.82 17.78 -24.21
C VAL A 65 -17.76 16.75 -23.54
N GLU A 66 -17.76 16.83 -22.19
CA GLU A 66 -18.86 16.88 -21.21
C GLU A 66 -19.92 15.76 -20.98
N ASN A 67 -20.03 15.45 -19.66
CA ASN A 67 -21.22 15.21 -18.83
C ASN A 67 -22.11 13.96 -19.06
N LYS A 68 -22.19 13.08 -18.04
CA LYS A 68 -23.38 12.84 -17.18
C LYS A 68 -23.48 11.38 -16.68
N ASP A 69 -23.75 11.26 -15.38
CA ASP A 69 -24.25 10.08 -14.64
C ASP A 69 -23.39 8.81 -14.57
N GLU A 70 -22.53 8.74 -13.54
CA GLU A 70 -22.08 7.46 -12.97
C GLU A 70 -21.88 7.55 -11.44
N SER A 71 -22.72 8.34 -10.75
CA SER A 71 -22.64 8.54 -9.30
C SER A 71 -23.57 7.59 -8.52
N ALA A 72 -23.61 6.32 -8.90
CA ALA A 72 -24.39 5.29 -8.19
C ALA A 72 -23.61 3.99 -7.94
N ILE A 73 -22.35 3.87 -8.39
CA ILE A 73 -21.52 2.67 -8.19
C ILE A 73 -20.33 2.87 -7.24
N ALA A 74 -20.13 4.08 -6.71
CA ALA A 74 -19.10 4.35 -5.69
C ALA A 74 -19.48 3.89 -4.27
N ASP A 75 -20.77 3.62 -4.03
CA ASP A 75 -21.28 3.23 -2.71
C ASP A 75 -21.09 1.73 -2.41
N PHE A 76 -21.06 0.90 -3.46
CA PHE A 76 -20.97 -0.56 -3.33
C PHE A 76 -19.57 -1.09 -3.00
N LEU A 77 -18.52 -0.28 -3.18
CA LEU A 77 -17.12 -0.68 -2.92
C LEU A 77 -16.54 -0.09 -1.63
N SER A 78 -17.30 0.76 -0.93
CA SER A 78 -16.84 1.40 0.31
C SER A 78 -17.41 0.74 1.58
N SER A 79 -18.40 -0.16 1.43
CA SER A 79 -19.12 -0.73 2.58
C SER A 79 -18.41 -1.93 3.23
N GLU A 80 -17.59 -2.68 2.48
CA GLU A 80 -16.93 -3.90 2.99
C GLU A 80 -15.70 -3.59 3.87
N GLU A 81 -15.06 -2.43 3.69
CA GLU A 81 -13.85 -2.03 4.41
C GLU A 81 -14.15 -1.38 5.79
N GLU A 82 -15.39 -0.94 6.01
CA GLU A 82 -15.79 -0.23 7.22
C GLU A 82 -16.21 -1.19 8.35
N GLU A 83 -16.56 -2.44 8.03
CA GLU A 83 -17.04 -3.44 8.99
C GLU A 83 -15.93 -3.95 9.93
N ASP A 84 -14.71 -4.11 9.42
CA ASP A 84 -13.54 -4.52 10.21
C ASP A 84 -12.96 -3.39 11.09
N ARG A 85 -13.54 -2.18 11.00
CA ARG A 85 -13.02 -0.99 11.67
C ARG A 85 -13.64 -0.82 13.05
N ILE A 86 -12.81 -0.86 14.09
CA ILE A 86 -13.29 -0.69 15.48
C ILE A 86 -13.81 0.72 15.77
N SER A 87 -14.90 0.81 16.55
CA SER A 87 -15.46 2.08 17.02
C SER A 87 -14.54 2.77 18.04
N MET A 88 -14.60 4.11 18.09
CA MET A 88 -13.87 4.92 19.07
C MET A 88 -14.20 4.56 20.53
N GLN A 89 -15.38 4.00 20.80
CA GLN A 89 -15.74 3.54 22.14
C GLN A 89 -14.97 2.26 22.51
N SER A 90 -14.89 1.29 21.61
CA SER A 90 -14.11 0.07 21.79
C SER A 90 -12.61 0.39 21.98
N LEU A 91 -12.09 1.39 21.27
CA LEU A 91 -10.71 1.88 21.44
C LEU A 91 -10.45 2.48 22.83
N LYS A 92 -11.43 3.17 23.44
CA LYS A 92 -11.30 3.65 24.82
C LYS A 92 -11.30 2.49 25.82
N ASN A 93 -12.18 1.50 25.62
CA ASN A 93 -12.26 0.30 26.45
C ASN A 93 -10.94 -0.50 26.42
N LEU A 94 -10.29 -0.57 25.26
CA LEU A 94 -8.93 -1.12 25.12
C LEU A 94 -7.93 -0.40 26.04
N GLY A 95 -7.98 0.94 26.11
CA GLY A 95 -7.09 1.75 26.96
C GLY A 95 -7.34 1.67 28.47
N ASP A 96 -8.57 1.33 28.88
CA ASP A 96 -8.99 1.19 30.27
C ASP A 96 -8.71 -0.21 30.84
N SER A 97 -8.47 -1.22 29.97
CA SER A 97 -8.12 -2.57 30.39
C SER A 97 -6.76 -2.63 31.10
N ALA A 98 -6.77 -3.01 32.37
CA ALA A 98 -5.56 -3.15 33.17
C ALA A 98 -4.60 -4.24 32.63
N LEU A 99 -5.14 -5.30 32.04
CA LEU A 99 -4.36 -6.36 31.39
C LEU A 99 -3.67 -5.83 30.13
N LEU A 100 -4.39 -5.10 29.27
CA LEU A 100 -3.77 -4.54 28.07
C LEU A 100 -2.65 -3.55 28.42
N ARG A 101 -2.88 -2.72 29.44
CA ARG A 101 -1.88 -1.78 29.96
C ARG A 101 -0.65 -2.48 30.53
N SER A 102 -0.81 -3.63 31.20
CA SER A 102 0.32 -4.38 31.73
C SER A 102 1.14 -5.03 30.61
N LEU A 103 0.50 -5.57 29.57
CA LEU A 103 1.19 -6.07 28.38
C LEU A 103 1.95 -4.94 27.66
N LEU A 104 1.36 -3.74 27.59
CA LEU A 104 2.00 -2.55 27.01
C LEU A 104 3.14 -1.98 27.86
N LEU A 105 3.40 -2.44 29.08
CA LEU A 105 4.62 -2.04 29.81
C LEU A 105 5.89 -2.61 29.16
N ASN A 106 5.75 -3.68 28.38
CA ASN A 106 6.87 -4.31 27.70
C ASN A 106 7.39 -3.42 26.55
N PRO A 107 8.67 -3.00 26.58
CA PRO A 107 9.23 -2.13 25.53
C PRO A 107 9.28 -2.83 24.17
N HIS A 108 9.48 -4.15 24.15
CA HIS A 108 9.48 -4.96 22.93
C HIS A 108 8.14 -4.87 22.19
N LEU A 109 7.03 -4.98 22.93
CA LEU A 109 5.69 -4.91 22.38
C LEU A 109 5.38 -3.54 21.78
N ARG A 110 5.80 -2.47 22.44
CA ARG A 110 5.69 -1.11 21.87
C ARG A 110 6.48 -0.97 20.59
N GLN A 111 7.69 -1.52 20.55
CA GLN A 111 8.53 -1.49 19.36
C GLN A 111 7.87 -2.25 18.20
N LEU A 112 7.31 -3.44 18.47
CA LEU A 112 6.52 -4.20 17.49
C LEU A 112 5.36 -3.38 16.94
N MET A 113 4.56 -2.75 17.81
CA MET A 113 3.43 -1.91 17.39
C MET A 113 3.87 -0.72 16.52
N VAL A 114 4.93 -0.01 16.92
CA VAL A 114 5.46 1.13 16.15
C VAL A 114 6.01 0.69 14.80
N SER A 115 6.76 -0.41 14.77
CA SER A 115 7.32 -0.98 13.54
C SER A 115 6.23 -1.51 12.61
N LEU A 116 5.11 -1.99 13.15
CA LEU A 116 3.96 -2.40 12.35
C LEU A 116 3.25 -1.21 11.71
N ASP A 117 3.05 -0.14 12.47
CA ASP A 117 2.37 1.07 12.01
C ASP A 117 3.17 1.79 10.91
N GLN A 118 4.50 1.87 11.10
CA GLN A 118 5.43 2.55 10.18
C GLN A 118 5.93 1.66 9.05
N GLY A 119 5.69 0.35 9.09
CA GLY A 119 6.24 -0.60 8.14
C GLY A 119 5.59 -0.54 6.76
N ASP A 120 6.42 -0.69 5.71
CA ASP A 120 5.95 -0.71 4.31
C ASP A 120 5.12 -1.96 3.99
N ASP A 121 5.51 -3.13 4.50
CA ASP A 121 4.82 -4.42 4.28
C ASP A 121 4.16 -4.92 5.57
N LYS A 122 2.99 -4.34 5.86
CA LYS A 122 2.17 -4.68 7.04
C LYS A 122 1.75 -6.14 7.08
N ALA A 123 1.47 -6.74 5.92
CA ALA A 123 1.04 -8.14 5.84
C ALA A 123 2.16 -9.10 6.26
N LYS A 124 3.39 -8.85 5.81
CA LYS A 124 4.56 -9.64 6.23
C LYS A 124 4.88 -9.43 7.71
N LEU A 125 4.82 -8.19 8.20
CA LEU A 125 5.05 -7.88 9.62
C LEU A 125 4.02 -8.54 10.52
N MET A 126 2.73 -8.46 10.16
CA MET A 126 1.66 -9.16 10.87
C MET A 126 1.93 -10.67 10.97
N ARG A 127 2.31 -11.32 9.86
CA ARG A 127 2.62 -12.77 9.89
C ARG A 127 3.82 -13.10 10.77
N ALA A 128 4.84 -12.25 10.80
CA ALA A 128 6.01 -12.44 11.65
C ALA A 128 5.66 -12.26 13.12
N TYR A 129 4.89 -11.22 13.46
CA TYR A 129 4.56 -10.90 14.85
C TYR A 129 3.51 -11.85 15.42
N MET A 130 2.64 -12.41 14.60
CA MET A 130 1.75 -13.51 14.99
C MET A 130 2.51 -14.78 15.42
N GLN A 131 3.82 -14.88 15.20
CA GLN A 131 4.64 -15.97 15.74
C GLN A 131 5.19 -15.68 17.15
N GLU A 132 5.14 -14.42 17.59
CA GLU A 132 5.62 -14.04 18.91
C GLU A 132 4.51 -14.20 19.96
N PRO A 133 4.75 -14.95 21.05
CA PRO A 133 3.72 -15.22 22.06
C PRO A 133 3.20 -13.93 22.72
N LEU A 134 4.09 -12.96 22.94
CA LEU A 134 3.72 -11.65 23.52
C LEU A 134 2.73 -10.88 22.65
N PHE A 135 2.91 -10.92 21.33
CA PHE A 135 2.03 -10.20 20.41
C PHE A 135 0.71 -10.94 20.20
N VAL A 136 0.73 -12.27 20.24
CA VAL A 136 -0.48 -13.11 20.23
C VAL A 136 -1.34 -12.85 21.47
N GLU A 137 -0.75 -12.83 22.67
CA GLU A 137 -1.48 -12.51 23.91
C GLU A 137 -2.09 -11.10 23.87
N PHE A 138 -1.38 -10.14 23.30
CA PHE A 138 -1.89 -8.79 23.09
C PHE A 138 -3.05 -8.75 22.10
N ALA A 139 -2.95 -9.44 20.97
CA ALA A 139 -4.01 -9.52 19.97
C ALA A 139 -5.26 -10.20 20.56
N ASP A 140 -5.10 -11.29 21.29
CA ASP A 140 -6.19 -11.99 21.97
C ASP A 140 -6.88 -11.10 23.02
N CYS A 141 -6.10 -10.36 23.82
CA CYS A 141 -6.66 -9.38 24.76
C CYS A 141 -7.44 -8.27 24.04
N CYS A 142 -6.93 -7.80 22.89
CA CYS A 142 -7.64 -6.80 22.08
C CYS A 142 -8.97 -7.36 21.56
N LEU A 143 -8.93 -8.54 20.94
CA LEU A 143 -10.10 -9.21 20.35
C LEU A 143 -11.20 -9.45 21.39
N ARG A 144 -10.84 -9.91 22.59
CA ARG A 144 -11.80 -10.12 23.69
C ARG A 144 -12.55 -8.85 24.12
N ILE A 145 -11.95 -7.68 23.96
CA ILE A 145 -12.54 -6.39 24.32
C ILE A 145 -13.41 -5.84 23.19
N VAL A 146 -12.99 -6.03 21.92
CA VAL A 146 -13.70 -5.50 20.75
C VAL A 146 -14.83 -6.43 20.28
N GLU A 147 -14.64 -7.73 20.43
CA GLU A 147 -15.60 -8.80 20.18
C GLU A 147 -15.88 -9.51 21.52
N PRO A 148 -16.73 -8.93 22.38
CA PRO A 148 -17.25 -9.69 23.51
C PRO A 148 -18.12 -10.79 22.92
N SER A 149 -17.57 -12.00 22.82
CA SER A 149 -18.28 -13.20 22.38
C SER A 149 -19.62 -13.27 23.10
N GLN A 150 -20.72 -13.12 22.37
CA GLN A 150 -22.05 -13.49 22.82
C GLN A 150 -22.10 -15.03 22.93
N ASN A 151 -21.42 -15.63 23.89
CA ASN A 151 -21.50 -17.06 24.19
C ASN A 151 -21.01 -17.31 25.62
N GLU A 152 -21.91 -17.27 26.60
CA GLU A 152 -22.05 -18.26 27.69
C GLU A 152 -23.48 -18.11 28.28
N ASP A 153 -24.46 -18.79 27.65
CA ASP A 153 -25.66 -19.34 28.31
C ASP A 153 -25.65 -20.86 28.09
#